data_AF-A0A7I7XB22-F1
#
_entry.id   AF-A0A7I7XB22-F1
#
_cell.length_a   1.000
_cell.length_b   1.000
_cell.length_c   1.000
_cell.angle_alpha   90.00
_cell.angle_beta   90.00
_cell.angle_gamma   90.00
#
_symmetry.space_group_name_H-M   'P 1'
#
loop_
_entity.id
_entity.type
_entity.pdbx_description
1 polymer ?
#
loop_
_entity_poly.entity_id
_entity_poly.type
_entity_poly.pdbx_seq_one_letter_code
_entity_poly.pdbx_strand_id
1 'polypeptide(L)'
;MSAVVATVGDAAVLVTELDASERRLRSTALASALPRPGTSEGRQLRRWLTQVLVTARVVATEAAALGLTAERAPTEDDLLPDAAARLELGSVAAAVLEDAIARALFVRVTTSVRVGADEVADYHARNPFRFSSRAGWGDRRAAPALEDVRAAITEHLLGSARRRAFRSWLDARRAEVVHLAPGYEHPGDPRQPDNTHRH
;
A
#
# COMPACT_ATOMS: atom_id res chain seq x y z
N MET A 1 -30.82 0.29 -12.19
CA MET A 1 -29.98 0.43 -10.98
C MET A 1 -28.63 -0.18 -11.28
N SER A 2 -27.53 0.52 -11.01
CA SER A 2 -26.18 -0.05 -11.18
C SER A 2 -25.97 -1.11 -10.09
N ALA A 3 -25.40 -2.26 -10.45
CA ALA A 3 -25.09 -3.30 -9.47
C ALA A 3 -24.00 -2.81 -8.50
N VAL A 4 -24.07 -3.26 -7.25
CA VAL A 4 -23.11 -2.92 -6.20
C VAL A 4 -22.03 -4.00 -6.15
N VAL A 5 -20.76 -3.59 -6.08
CA VAL A 5 -19.59 -4.45 -5.89
C VAL A 5 -19.34 -4.69 -4.40
N ALA A 6 -19.46 -3.64 -3.60
CA ALA A 6 -19.26 -3.67 -2.16
C ALA A 6 -19.98 -2.50 -1.49
N THR A 7 -20.21 -2.60 -0.19
CA THR A 7 -20.53 -1.47 0.68
C THR A 7 -19.40 -1.25 1.69
N VAL A 8 -19.15 0.02 2.01
CA VAL A 8 -18.17 0.49 2.99
C VAL A 8 -18.93 1.36 4.00
N GLY A 9 -19.32 0.78 5.13
CA GLY A 9 -20.39 1.36 5.95
C GLY A 9 -21.63 1.61 5.10
N ASP A 10 -22.10 2.86 5.05
CA ASP A 10 -23.27 3.28 4.25
C ASP A 10 -22.93 3.60 2.78
N ALA A 11 -21.66 3.59 2.39
CA ALA A 11 -21.22 4.01 1.06
C ALA A 11 -21.07 2.82 0.09
N ALA A 12 -21.86 2.78 -0.98
CA ALA A 12 -21.77 1.74 -2.01
C ALA A 12 -20.68 2.00 -3.05
N VAL A 13 -19.89 0.97 -3.38
CA VAL A 13 -18.97 0.93 -4.53
C VAL A 13 -19.68 0.23 -5.69
N LEU A 14 -19.87 0.93 -6.80
CA LEU A 14 -20.69 0.44 -7.92
C LEU A 14 -19.87 -0.28 -8.98
N VAL A 15 -20.51 -1.21 -9.71
CA VAL A 15 -19.90 -1.88 -10.88
C VAL A 15 -19.49 -0.87 -11.95
N THR A 16 -20.28 0.20 -12.11
CA THR A 16 -19.95 1.29 -13.03
C THR A 16 -18.66 2.04 -12.65
N GLU A 17 -18.32 2.13 -11.36
CA GLU A 17 -17.04 2.69 -10.90
C GLU A 17 -15.89 1.74 -11.23
N LEU A 18 -16.08 0.43 -11.04
CA LEU A 18 -15.11 -0.59 -11.43
C LEU A 18 -14.84 -0.56 -12.94
N ASP A 19 -15.88 -0.52 -13.77
CA ASP A 19 -15.74 -0.45 -15.22
C ASP A 19 -15.05 0.84 -15.66
N ALA A 20 -15.37 1.97 -15.02
CA ALA A 20 -14.70 3.23 -15.29
C ALA A 20 -13.22 3.19 -14.91
N SER A 21 -12.89 2.55 -13.78
CA SER A 21 -11.51 2.37 -13.34
C SER A 21 -10.71 1.48 -14.30
N GLU A 22 -11.30 0.36 -14.75
CA GLU A 22 -10.66 -0.49 -15.75
C GLU A 22 -10.45 0.24 -17.09
N ARG A 23 -11.45 1.00 -17.56
CA ARG A 23 -11.32 1.81 -18.79
C ARG A 23 -10.19 2.83 -18.68
N ARG A 24 -10.08 3.54 -17.55
CA ARG A 24 -8.98 4.48 -17.30
C ARG A 24 -7.62 3.79 -17.32
N LEU A 25 -7.50 2.63 -16.66
CA LEU A 25 -6.24 1.89 -16.64
C LEU A 25 -5.84 1.44 -18.06
N ARG A 26 -6.81 0.98 -18.86
CA ARG A 26 -6.61 0.58 -20.26
C ARG A 26 -6.37 1.75 -21.22
N SER A 27 -6.60 3.00 -20.81
CA SER A 27 -6.22 4.18 -21.60
C SER A 27 -4.81 4.70 -21.30
N THR A 28 -4.08 4.08 -20.37
CA THR A 28 -2.69 4.45 -20.05
C THR A 28 -1.68 3.78 -20.98
N ALA A 29 -0.42 4.21 -20.91
CA ALA A 29 0.70 3.55 -21.60
C ALA A 29 0.90 2.08 -21.19
N LEU A 30 0.35 1.67 -20.04
CA LEU A 30 0.42 0.28 -19.55
C LEU A 30 -0.56 -0.67 -20.26
N ALA A 31 -1.44 -0.16 -21.12
CA ALA A 31 -2.52 -0.93 -21.74
C ALA A 31 -2.05 -2.24 -22.41
N SER A 32 -0.90 -2.22 -23.08
CA SER A 32 -0.34 -3.38 -23.78
C SER A 32 0.16 -4.48 -22.83
N ALA A 33 0.49 -4.13 -21.59
CA ALA A 33 0.94 -5.06 -20.55
C ALA A 33 -0.23 -5.63 -19.71
N LEU A 34 -1.45 -5.11 -19.88
CA LEU A 34 -2.59 -5.56 -19.09
C LEU A 34 -3.16 -6.88 -19.61
N PRO A 35 -3.59 -7.78 -18.71
CA PRO A 35 -4.39 -8.93 -19.06
C PRO A 35 -5.59 -8.59 -19.96
N ARG A 36 -5.84 -9.45 -20.96
CA ARG A 36 -6.95 -9.27 -21.89
C ARG A 36 -8.30 -9.48 -21.17
N PRO A 37 -9.34 -8.72 -21.51
CA PRO A 37 -10.69 -8.98 -21.02
C PRO A 37 -11.13 -10.42 -21.35
N GLY A 38 -11.90 -11.02 -20.43
CA GLY A 38 -12.45 -12.38 -20.61
C GLY A 38 -11.51 -13.53 -20.23
N THR A 39 -10.21 -13.29 -19.99
CA THR A 39 -9.30 -14.33 -19.49
C THR A 39 -9.34 -14.45 -17.97
N SER A 40 -8.75 -15.52 -17.42
CA SER A 40 -8.52 -15.69 -15.97
C SER A 40 -7.74 -14.51 -15.39
N GLU A 41 -6.66 -14.10 -16.05
CA GLU A 41 -5.81 -12.98 -15.63
C GLU A 41 -6.58 -11.66 -15.73
N GLY A 42 -7.46 -11.51 -16.74
CA GLY A 42 -8.38 -10.37 -16.84
C GLY A 42 -9.37 -10.30 -15.68
N ARG A 43 -9.91 -11.45 -15.24
CA ARG A 43 -10.75 -11.52 -14.04
C ARG A 43 -9.96 -11.17 -12.78
N GLN A 44 -8.70 -11.63 -12.66
CA GLN A 44 -7.84 -11.28 -11.53
C GLN A 44 -7.50 -9.78 -11.50
N LEU A 45 -7.27 -9.15 -12.66
CA LEU A 45 -7.10 -7.69 -12.75
C LEU A 45 -8.35 -6.96 -12.21
N ARG A 46 -9.55 -7.38 -12.63
CA ARG A 46 -10.80 -6.79 -12.12
C ARG A 46 -10.97 -6.99 -10.61
N ARG A 47 -10.61 -8.16 -10.07
CA ARG A 47 -10.63 -8.39 -8.62
C ARG A 47 -9.66 -7.48 -7.88
N TRP A 48 -8.45 -7.32 -8.38
CA TRP A 48 -7.48 -6.39 -7.81
C TRP A 48 -8.00 -4.94 -7.86
N LEU A 49 -8.59 -4.51 -8.99
CA LEU A 49 -9.22 -3.19 -9.10
C LEU A 49 -10.38 -3.01 -8.11
N THR A 50 -11.19 -4.03 -7.88
CA THR A 50 -12.21 -4.03 -6.82
C THR A 50 -11.58 -3.77 -5.46
N GLN A 51 -10.49 -4.47 -5.11
CA GLN A 51 -9.81 -4.26 -3.84
C GLN A 51 -9.26 -2.84 -3.71
N VAL A 52 -8.69 -2.27 -4.77
CA VAL A 52 -8.21 -0.88 -4.79
C VAL A 52 -9.36 0.10 -4.56
N LEU A 53 -10.47 -0.03 -5.29
CA LEU A 53 -11.62 0.88 -5.15
C LEU A 53 -12.28 0.80 -3.77
N VAL A 54 -12.46 -0.41 -3.25
CA VAL A 54 -13.01 -0.61 -1.90
C VAL A 54 -12.08 -0.01 -0.85
N THR A 55 -10.77 -0.24 -0.97
CA THR A 55 -9.77 0.30 -0.04
C THR A 55 -9.70 1.82 -0.12
N ALA A 56 -9.73 2.39 -1.33
CA ALA A 56 -9.82 3.83 -1.54
C ALA A 56 -11.08 4.42 -0.89
N ARG A 57 -12.21 3.72 -0.97
CA ARG A 57 -13.45 4.15 -0.32
C ARG A 57 -13.36 4.13 1.21
N VAL A 58 -12.73 3.10 1.80
CA VAL A 58 -12.44 3.05 3.24
C VAL A 58 -11.60 4.26 3.62
N VAL A 59 -10.50 4.49 2.92
CA VAL A 59 -9.60 5.62 3.18
C VAL A 59 -10.30 6.97 3.08
N ALA A 60 -11.11 7.18 2.03
CA ALA A 60 -11.86 8.43 1.87
C ALA A 60 -12.86 8.65 3.01
N THR A 61 -13.55 7.59 3.45
CA THR A 61 -14.53 7.65 4.54
C THR A 61 -13.85 7.98 5.87
N GLU A 62 -12.74 7.30 6.18
CA GLU A 62 -11.96 7.54 7.39
C GLU A 62 -11.32 8.94 7.41
N ALA A 63 -10.78 9.38 6.27
CA ALA A 63 -10.21 10.71 6.14
C ALA A 63 -11.27 11.80 6.33
N ALA A 64 -12.47 11.63 5.75
CA ALA A 64 -13.59 12.55 5.94
C ALA A 64 -14.06 12.59 7.40
N ALA A 65 -14.18 11.44 8.06
CA ALA A 65 -14.55 11.36 9.48
C ALA A 65 -13.54 12.07 10.40
N LEU A 66 -12.27 12.08 10.01
CA LEU A 66 -11.19 12.76 10.71
C LEU A 66 -10.99 14.22 10.26
N GLY A 67 -11.78 14.72 9.31
CA GLY A 67 -11.67 16.08 8.77
C GLY A 67 -10.33 16.35 8.07
N LEU A 68 -9.71 15.32 7.48
CA LEU A 68 -8.42 15.45 6.82
C LEU A 68 -8.57 16.07 5.42
N THR A 69 -7.58 16.88 5.05
CA THR A 69 -7.44 17.48 3.71
C THR A 69 -6.10 17.07 3.10
N ALA A 70 -5.96 17.29 1.79
CA ALA A 70 -4.72 17.03 1.06
C ALA A 70 -3.61 18.08 1.29
N GLU A 71 -3.91 19.20 1.96
CA GLU A 71 -3.01 20.39 2.00
C GLU A 71 -1.62 20.11 2.57
N ARG A 72 -1.51 19.16 3.52
CA ARG A 72 -0.25 18.76 4.16
C ARG A 72 0.08 17.29 3.93
N ALA A 73 -0.48 16.71 2.87
CA ALA A 73 -0.13 15.36 2.49
C ALA A 73 1.36 15.31 2.07
N PRO A 74 2.14 14.33 2.56
CA PRO A 74 3.48 14.12 2.03
C PRO A 74 3.39 13.71 0.56
N THR A 75 4.52 13.77 -0.14
CA THR A 75 4.63 13.25 -1.51
C THR A 75 4.58 11.72 -1.50
N GLU A 76 4.42 11.10 -2.68
CA GLU A 76 4.51 9.64 -2.78
C GLU A 76 5.92 9.15 -2.42
N ASP A 77 6.96 9.85 -2.88
CA ASP A 77 8.36 9.49 -2.65
C ASP A 77 8.76 9.58 -1.17
N ASP A 78 8.13 10.47 -0.40
CA ASP A 78 8.35 10.54 1.06
C ASP A 78 7.90 9.25 1.78
N LEU A 79 6.84 8.60 1.29
CA LEU A 79 6.28 7.38 1.91
C LEU A 79 6.79 6.10 1.27
N LEU A 80 7.01 6.15 -0.05
CA LEU A 80 7.35 5.04 -0.94
C LEU A 80 8.63 5.37 -1.73
N PRO A 81 9.77 5.59 -1.06
CA PRO A 81 11.00 6.08 -1.71
C PRO A 81 11.62 5.07 -2.69
N ASP A 82 11.29 3.80 -2.57
CA ASP A 82 11.83 2.74 -3.43
C ASP A 82 10.83 1.59 -3.65
N ALA A 83 11.24 0.62 -4.46
CA ALA A 83 10.44 -0.58 -4.73
C ALA A 83 10.25 -1.45 -3.48
N ALA A 84 11.21 -1.46 -2.55
CA ALA A 84 11.11 -2.24 -1.33
C ALA A 84 10.01 -1.69 -0.41
N ALA A 85 9.92 -0.37 -0.26
CA ALA A 85 8.86 0.31 0.48
C ALA A 85 7.46 0.02 -0.10
N ARG A 86 7.33 -0.02 -1.44
CA ARG A 86 6.08 -0.42 -2.11
C ARG A 86 5.71 -1.88 -1.82
N LEU A 87 6.69 -2.78 -1.86
CA LEU A 87 6.48 -4.20 -1.55
C LEU A 87 6.09 -4.44 -0.09
N GLU A 88 6.68 -3.70 0.86
CA GLU A 88 6.31 -3.78 2.29
C GLU A 88 4.83 -3.46 2.55
N LEU A 89 4.26 -2.55 1.76
CA LEU A 89 2.87 -2.12 1.88
C LEU A 89 1.91 -3.06 1.14
N GLY A 90 2.36 -3.65 0.03
CA GLY A 90 1.55 -4.43 -0.89
C GLY A 90 0.86 -3.57 -1.96
N SER A 91 0.49 -4.19 -3.08
CA SER A 91 0.03 -3.49 -4.28
C SER A 91 -1.22 -2.64 -4.09
N VAL A 92 -2.20 -3.13 -3.31
CA VAL A 92 -3.48 -2.42 -3.09
C VAL A 92 -3.25 -1.16 -2.26
N ALA A 93 -2.54 -1.28 -1.13
CA ALA A 93 -2.27 -0.13 -0.28
C ALA A 93 -1.36 0.88 -0.99
N ALA A 94 -0.38 0.42 -1.79
CA ALA A 94 0.48 1.30 -2.57
C ALA A 94 -0.32 2.10 -3.60
N ALA A 95 -1.24 1.45 -4.33
CA ALA A 95 -2.10 2.13 -5.30
C ALA A 95 -3.00 3.20 -4.66
N VAL A 96 -3.50 2.95 -3.44
CA VAL A 96 -4.34 3.93 -2.74
C VAL A 96 -3.52 5.14 -2.28
N LEU A 97 -2.23 4.97 -1.97
CA LEU A 97 -1.34 6.08 -1.63
C LEU A 97 -0.95 6.97 -2.83
N GLU A 98 -1.42 6.71 -4.04
CA GLU A 98 -1.36 7.68 -5.16
C GLU A 98 -2.23 8.92 -4.86
N ASP A 99 -3.27 8.78 -4.03
CA ASP A 99 -4.12 9.88 -3.55
C ASP A 99 -3.47 10.64 -2.37
N ALA A 100 -3.42 11.97 -2.45
CA ALA A 100 -2.89 12.82 -1.39
C ALA A 100 -3.65 12.69 -0.06
N ILE A 101 -4.99 12.54 -0.09
CA ILE A 101 -5.79 12.35 1.12
C ILE A 101 -5.42 11.02 1.81
N ALA A 102 -5.14 9.97 1.03
CA ALA A 102 -4.68 8.70 1.57
C ALA A 102 -3.33 8.83 2.28
N ARG A 103 -2.41 9.61 1.70
CA ARG A 103 -1.11 9.91 2.33
C ARG A 103 -1.25 10.76 3.59
N ALA A 104 -2.18 11.71 3.64
CA ALA A 104 -2.50 12.44 4.87
C ALA A 104 -3.04 11.51 5.97
N LEU A 105 -3.93 10.59 5.60
CA LEU A 105 -4.46 9.58 6.52
C LEU A 105 -3.36 8.64 7.02
N PHE A 106 -2.45 8.19 6.15
CA PHE A 106 -1.28 7.40 6.53
C PHE A 106 -0.49 8.09 7.65
N VAL A 107 -0.18 9.38 7.49
CA VAL A 107 0.56 10.15 8.51
C VAL A 107 -0.24 10.20 9.81
N ARG A 108 -1.55 10.45 9.73
CA ARG A 108 -2.44 10.57 10.88
C ARG A 108 -2.52 9.29 11.70
N VAL A 109 -2.77 8.15 11.08
CA VAL A 109 -2.96 6.87 11.79
C VAL A 109 -1.65 6.28 12.30
N THR A 110 -0.52 6.66 11.71
CA THR A 110 0.81 6.20 12.13
C THR A 110 1.55 7.20 13.02
N THR A 111 0.88 8.28 13.47
CA THR A 111 1.53 9.37 14.21
C THR A 111 2.14 8.93 15.54
N SER A 112 1.64 7.85 16.14
CA SER A 112 2.13 7.30 17.42
C SER A 112 3.26 6.29 17.26
N VAL A 113 3.60 5.87 16.03
CA VAL A 113 4.67 4.90 15.79
C VAL A 113 6.02 5.52 16.15
N ARG A 114 6.82 4.79 16.91
CA ARG A 114 8.16 5.19 17.36
C ARG A 114 9.13 4.05 17.10
N VAL A 115 10.41 4.40 17.01
CA VAL A 115 11.53 3.45 16.97
C VAL A 115 12.46 3.79 18.13
N GLY A 116 12.84 2.79 18.92
CA GLY A 116 13.70 2.94 20.09
C GLY A 116 15.18 3.06 19.72
N ALA A 117 15.97 3.67 20.60
CA ALA A 117 17.42 3.76 20.42
C ALA A 117 18.09 2.36 20.34
N ASP A 118 17.57 1.40 21.11
CA ASP A 118 18.05 0.01 21.11
C ASP A 118 17.77 -0.68 19.77
N GLU A 119 16.60 -0.47 19.16
CA GLU A 119 16.27 -1.04 17.85
C GLU A 119 17.21 -0.50 16.75
N VAL A 120 17.58 0.78 16.84
CA VAL A 120 18.53 1.44 15.93
C VAL A 120 19.93 0.83 16.11
N ALA A 121 20.39 0.65 17.35
CA ALA A 121 21.68 0.03 17.65
C ALA A 121 21.73 -1.44 17.17
N ASP A 122 20.69 -2.22 17.46
CA ASP A 122 20.56 -3.62 17.04
C ASP A 122 20.50 -3.77 15.51
N TYR A 123 19.84 -2.84 14.83
CA TYR A 123 19.83 -2.83 13.37
C TYR A 123 21.23 -2.53 12.81
N HIS A 124 21.93 -1.53 13.34
CA HIS A 124 23.29 -1.19 12.91
C HIS A 124 24.25 -2.37 13.10
N ALA A 125 24.22 -3.02 14.26
CA ALA A 125 25.05 -4.18 14.57
C ALA A 125 24.82 -5.35 13.58
N ARG A 126 23.57 -5.59 13.17
CA ARG A 126 23.21 -6.64 12.19
C ARG A 126 23.46 -6.23 10.74
N ASN A 127 23.51 -4.93 10.45
CA ASN A 127 23.60 -4.39 9.09
C ASN A 127 24.73 -3.35 8.97
N PRO A 128 25.98 -3.68 9.35
CA PRO A 128 27.05 -2.69 9.57
C PRO A 128 27.43 -1.89 8.32
N PHE A 129 27.14 -2.41 7.12
CA PHE A 129 27.47 -1.74 5.85
C PHE A 129 26.25 -1.13 5.12
N ARG A 130 25.04 -1.25 5.65
CA ARG A 130 23.80 -0.86 4.94
C ARG A 130 23.71 0.62 4.62
N PHE A 131 24.31 1.45 5.47
CA PHE A 131 24.38 2.92 5.34
C PHE A 131 25.80 3.42 5.08
N SER A 132 26.71 2.54 4.66
CA SER A 132 28.04 2.98 4.26
C SER A 132 27.98 3.66 2.89
N SER A 133 28.61 4.83 2.77
CA SER A 133 28.83 5.47 1.48
C SER A 133 29.65 4.53 0.58
N ARG A 134 29.47 4.64 -0.73
CA ARG A 134 30.38 3.97 -1.67
C ARG A 134 31.72 4.69 -1.57
N ALA A 135 32.72 4.01 -1.03
CA ALA A 135 34.10 4.42 -1.24
C ALA A 135 34.50 4.08 -2.69
N GLY A 136 35.38 4.89 -3.29
CA GLY A 136 35.85 4.70 -4.67
C GLY A 136 36.50 3.34 -4.89
N TRP A 137 36.70 2.96 -6.16
CA TRP A 137 37.32 1.68 -6.51
C TRP A 137 38.69 1.54 -5.82
N GLY A 138 38.82 0.54 -4.93
CA GLY A 138 40.07 0.21 -4.23
C GLY A 138 40.11 0.51 -2.73
N ASP A 139 39.11 1.20 -2.17
CA ASP A 139 39.07 1.50 -0.74
C ASP A 139 38.35 0.40 0.07
N ARG A 140 38.93 -0.02 1.21
CA ARG A 140 38.30 -1.03 2.08
C ARG A 140 37.13 -0.38 2.79
N ARG A 141 35.92 -0.86 2.50
CA ARG A 141 34.68 -0.41 3.13
C ARG A 141 34.78 -0.58 4.66
N ALA A 142 34.96 0.51 5.40
CA ALA A 142 34.79 0.53 6.85
C ALA A 142 33.30 0.67 7.18
N ALA A 143 32.85 0.02 8.25
CA ALA A 143 31.51 0.25 8.78
C ALA A 143 31.47 1.65 9.42
N PRO A 144 30.52 2.52 9.06
CA PRO A 144 30.38 3.82 9.71
C PRO A 144 30.04 3.63 11.19
N ALA A 145 30.49 4.55 12.03
CA ALA A 145 30.12 4.55 13.45
C ALA A 145 28.61 4.79 13.57
N LEU A 146 27.99 4.23 14.61
CA LEU A 146 26.54 4.34 14.80
C LEU A 146 26.08 5.81 14.82
N GLU A 147 26.81 6.69 15.49
CA GLU A 147 26.44 8.11 15.58
C GLU A 147 26.35 8.79 14.21
N ASP A 148 27.22 8.42 13.26
CA ASP A 148 27.26 9.02 11.92
C ASP A 148 26.04 8.64 11.08
N VAL A 149 25.46 7.46 11.33
CA VAL A 149 24.34 6.91 10.54
C VAL A 149 23.04 6.76 11.33
N ARG A 150 23.02 7.15 12.61
CA ARG A 150 21.89 7.00 13.53
C ARG A 150 20.60 7.59 12.95
N ALA A 151 20.69 8.81 12.40
CA ALA A 151 19.53 9.51 11.82
C ALA A 151 18.94 8.73 10.62
N ALA A 152 19.79 8.32 9.69
CA ALA A 152 19.37 7.58 8.50
C ALA A 152 18.78 6.20 8.84
N ILE A 153 19.35 5.50 9.82
CA ILE A 153 18.80 4.24 10.32
C ILE A 153 17.43 4.48 10.97
N THR A 154 17.32 5.51 11.81
CA THR A 154 16.07 5.85 12.50
C THR A 154 14.96 6.16 11.49
N GLU A 155 15.24 6.98 10.48
CA GLU A 155 14.31 7.31 9.40
C GLU A 155 13.87 6.06 8.64
N HIS A 156 14.83 5.21 8.24
CA HIS A 156 14.54 3.97 7.53
C HIS A 156 13.64 3.03 8.34
N LEU A 157 13.98 2.80 9.61
CA LEU A 157 13.22 1.94 10.51
C LEU A 157 11.84 2.51 10.79
N LEU A 158 11.74 3.82 11.02
CA LEU A 158 10.46 4.48 11.27
C LEU A 158 9.56 4.39 10.04
N GLY A 159 10.09 4.62 8.84
CA GLY A 159 9.35 4.44 7.59
C GLY A 159 8.79 3.03 7.45
N SER A 160 9.63 2.00 7.66
CA SER A 160 9.20 0.59 7.58
C SER A 160 8.16 0.25 8.67
N ALA A 161 8.37 0.72 9.91
CA ALA A 161 7.42 0.52 11.01
C ALA A 161 6.06 1.18 10.73
N ARG A 162 6.04 2.40 10.20
CA ARG A 162 4.79 3.11 9.84
C ARG A 162 4.06 2.42 8.71
N ARG A 163 4.77 1.94 7.67
CA ARG A 163 4.15 1.16 6.58
C ARG A 163 3.50 -0.13 7.09
N ARG A 164 4.17 -0.87 7.97
CA ARG A 164 3.59 -2.05 8.62
C ARG A 164 2.35 -1.71 9.46
N ALA A 165 2.44 -0.67 10.29
CA ALA A 165 1.33 -0.23 11.12
C ALA A 165 0.12 0.23 10.29
N PHE A 166 0.34 0.97 9.21
CA PHE A 166 -0.71 1.38 8.28
C PHE A 166 -1.38 0.18 7.63
N ARG A 167 -0.59 -0.79 7.14
CA ARG A 167 -1.14 -2.03 6.56
C ARG A 167 -2.03 -2.77 7.55
N SER A 168 -1.55 -2.98 8.78
CA SER A 168 -2.33 -3.64 9.83
C SER A 168 -3.61 -2.87 10.18
N TRP A 169 -3.52 -1.54 10.29
CA TRP A 169 -4.69 -0.69 10.53
C TRP A 169 -5.71 -0.80 9.39
N LEU A 170 -5.24 -0.74 8.14
CA LEU A 170 -6.10 -0.79 6.96
C LEU A 170 -6.79 -2.16 6.82
N ASP A 171 -6.07 -3.25 7.08
CA ASP A 171 -6.64 -4.60 7.07
C ASP A 171 -7.71 -4.76 8.16
N ALA A 172 -7.43 -4.31 9.38
CA ALA A 172 -8.39 -4.33 10.47
C ALA A 172 -9.63 -3.48 10.13
N ARG A 173 -9.42 -2.28 9.58
CA ARG A 173 -10.53 -1.39 9.24
C ARG A 173 -11.39 -1.95 8.13
N ARG A 174 -10.77 -2.51 7.07
CA ARG A 174 -11.49 -3.20 5.99
C ARG A 174 -12.32 -4.37 6.51
N ALA A 175 -11.77 -5.16 7.42
CA ALA A 175 -12.50 -6.29 8.02
C ALA A 175 -13.74 -5.83 8.81
N GLU A 176 -13.70 -4.63 9.38
CA GLU A 176 -14.81 -4.06 10.15
C GLU A 176 -15.92 -3.47 9.27
N VAL A 177 -15.56 -2.72 8.22
CA VAL A 177 -16.53 -1.86 7.52
C VAL A 177 -16.92 -2.31 6.11
N VAL A 178 -16.22 -3.31 5.54
CA VAL A 178 -16.44 -3.73 4.14
C VAL A 178 -17.34 -4.95 4.07
N HIS A 179 -18.39 -4.85 3.26
CA HIS A 179 -19.20 -6.00 2.84
C HIS A 179 -19.16 -6.13 1.33
N LEU A 180 -18.65 -7.26 0.83
CA LEU A 180 -18.57 -7.56 -0.61
C LEU A 180 -19.90 -8.16 -1.09
N ALA A 181 -20.36 -7.74 -2.27
CA ALA A 181 -21.48 -8.38 -2.93
C ALA A 181 -21.09 -9.79 -3.44
N PRO A 182 -22.05 -10.72 -3.57
CA PRO A 182 -21.78 -12.05 -4.12
C PRO A 182 -21.07 -11.99 -5.48
N GLY A 183 -20.06 -12.83 -5.69
CA GLY A 183 -19.21 -12.85 -6.89
C GLY A 183 -17.98 -11.93 -6.84
N TYR A 184 -17.84 -11.10 -5.81
CA TYR A 184 -16.67 -10.24 -5.58
C TYR A 184 -15.83 -10.67 -4.37
N GLU A 185 -15.98 -11.92 -3.92
CA GLU A 185 -15.28 -12.44 -2.75
C GLU A 185 -13.75 -12.44 -2.93
N HIS A 186 -13.05 -12.60 -1.80
CA HIS A 186 -11.59 -12.56 -1.75
C HIS A 186 -10.94 -13.57 -2.71
N PRO A 187 -9.81 -13.26 -3.37
CA PRO A 187 -9.16 -14.17 -4.33
C PRO A 187 -8.80 -15.55 -3.78
N GLY A 188 -8.54 -15.65 -2.47
CA GLY A 188 -8.30 -16.92 -1.77
C GLY A 188 -9.56 -17.69 -1.34
N ASP A 189 -10.77 -17.21 -1.68
CA ASP A 189 -12.01 -17.91 -1.37
C ASP A 189 -12.10 -19.23 -2.17
N PRO A 190 -12.18 -20.40 -1.52
CA PRO A 190 -12.22 -21.70 -2.20
C PRO A 190 -13.43 -21.89 -3.10
N ARG A 191 -14.47 -21.06 -2.96
CA ARG A 191 -15.65 -21.08 -3.84
C ARG A 191 -15.39 -20.40 -5.19
N GLN A 192 -14.27 -19.70 -5.35
CA GLN A 192 -13.96 -19.01 -6.60
C GLN A 192 -13.43 -20.00 -7.66
N PRO A 193 -14.00 -19.98 -8.89
CA PRO A 193 -13.58 -20.89 -9.96
C PRO A 193 -12.11 -20.69 -10.38
N ASP A 194 -11.53 -19.54 -10.07
CA ASP A 194 -10.14 -19.21 -10.39
C ASP A 194 -9.17 -19.43 -9.20
N ASN A 195 -9.62 -20.00 -8.06
CA ASN A 195 -8.74 -20.33 -6.92
C ASN A 195 -7.94 -21.64 -7.14
N THR A 196 -7.74 -22.05 -8.39
CA THR A 196 -6.93 -23.21 -8.70
C THR A 196 -5.47 -22.77 -8.84
N HIS A 197 -4.68 -22.95 -7.78
CA HIS A 197 -3.22 -23.02 -7.92
C HIS A 197 -2.89 -24.28 -8.73
N ARG A 198 -2.54 -24.13 -10.01
CA ARG A 198 -1.85 -25.19 -10.77
C ARG A 198 -0.35 -24.99 -10.55
N HIS A 199 0.28 -26.00 -9.93
CA HIS A 199 1.73 -26.11 -9.78
C HIS A 199 2.38 -26.55 -11.08
#